data_AF-A0A817EAZ4-F1
#
_entry.id   AF-A0A817EAZ4-F1
#
_cell.length_a   1.000
_cell.length_b   1.000
_cell.length_c   1.000
_cell.angle_alpha   90.00
_cell.angle_beta   90.00
_cell.angle_gamma   90.00
#
_symmetry.space_group_name_H-M   'P 1'
#
loop_
_entity.id
_entity.type
_entity.pdbx_description
1 polymer ?
#
loop_
_entity_poly.entity_id
_entity_poly.type
_entity_poly.pdbx_seq_one_letter_code
_entity_poly.pdbx_strand_id
1 'polypeptide(L)'
;MKSNVLKLFRTAINAVDPYTCVKHHLVFNNNNNNHLNNGIAELHIGNNHIILNHNLYVAAFGKAAIGMCRAVDELCHEHIIKGIASVPVGAIEQAKRKDLYMYVYTYVDRN
;
A
#
# COMPACT_ATOMS: atom_id res chain seq x y z
N MET A 1 -9.00 -21.66 -25.82
CA MET A 1 -9.47 -22.04 -24.47
C MET A 1 -8.40 -21.93 -23.38
N LYS A 2 -7.22 -22.59 -23.49
CA LYS A 2 -6.14 -22.53 -22.47
C LYS A 2 -5.69 -21.10 -22.07
N SER A 3 -5.53 -20.21 -23.06
CA SER A 3 -5.14 -18.81 -22.81
C SER A 3 -6.15 -18.05 -21.94
N ASN A 4 -7.46 -18.24 -22.16
CA ASN A 4 -8.51 -17.58 -21.40
C ASN A 4 -8.53 -18.04 -19.94
N VAL A 5 -8.34 -19.34 -19.70
CA VAL A 5 -8.28 -19.90 -18.33
C VAL A 5 -7.06 -19.37 -17.58
N LEU A 6 -5.90 -19.33 -18.24
CA LEU A 6 -4.69 -18.78 -17.62
C LEU A 6 -4.84 -17.28 -17.31
N LYS A 7 -5.48 -16.53 -18.21
CA LYS A 7 -5.80 -15.11 -17.98
C LYS A 7 -6.72 -14.95 -16.78
N LEU A 8 -7.81 -15.71 -16.71
CA LEU A 8 -8.75 -15.67 -15.59
C LEU A 8 -8.06 -15.98 -14.26
N PHE A 9 -7.25 -17.04 -14.21
CA PHE A 9 -6.52 -17.42 -13.00
C PHE A 9 -5.55 -16.33 -12.53
N ARG A 10 -4.77 -15.75 -13.47
CA ARG A 10 -3.85 -14.64 -13.15
C ARG A 10 -4.61 -13.40 -12.69
N THR A 11 -5.74 -13.08 -13.32
CA THR A 11 -6.59 -11.97 -12.88
C THR A 11 -7.11 -12.21 -11.46
N ALA A 12 -7.54 -13.42 -11.13
CA ALA A 12 -7.99 -13.77 -9.78
C ALA A 12 -6.88 -13.61 -8.73
N ILE A 13 -5.65 -14.08 -9.03
CA ILE A 13 -4.49 -13.87 -8.13
C ILE A 13 -4.20 -12.37 -7.97
N ASN A 14 -4.14 -11.63 -9.07
CA ASN A 14 -3.83 -10.20 -9.02
C ASN A 14 -4.89 -9.40 -8.26
N ALA A 15 -6.16 -9.81 -8.31
CA ALA A 15 -7.24 -9.14 -7.59
C ALA A 15 -7.07 -9.23 -6.06
N VAL A 16 -6.36 -10.26 -5.57
CA VAL A 16 -6.08 -10.48 -4.14
C VAL A 16 -4.62 -10.25 -3.76
N ASP A 17 -3.79 -9.80 -4.70
CA ASP A 17 -2.41 -9.41 -4.40
C ASP A 17 -2.42 -8.20 -3.44
N PRO A 18 -1.73 -8.26 -2.28
CA PRO A 18 -1.85 -7.23 -1.25
C PRO A 18 -1.52 -5.82 -1.74
N TYR A 19 -0.56 -5.69 -2.65
CA TYR A 19 -0.20 -4.41 -3.23
C TYR A 19 -1.30 -3.90 -4.17
N THR A 20 -1.85 -4.77 -5.02
CA THR A 20 -2.98 -4.43 -5.89
C THR A 20 -4.25 -4.09 -5.10
N CYS A 21 -4.55 -4.82 -4.02
CA CYS A 21 -5.72 -4.52 -3.18
C CYS A 21 -5.64 -3.13 -2.58
N VAL A 22 -4.48 -2.74 -2.03
CA VAL A 22 -4.28 -1.40 -1.46
C VAL A 22 -4.45 -0.33 -2.52
N LYS A 23 -3.82 -0.49 -3.70
CA LYS A 23 -3.97 0.48 -4.80
C LYS A 23 -5.39 0.60 -5.35
N HIS A 24 -6.21 -0.45 -5.21
CA HIS A 24 -7.63 -0.38 -5.59
C HIS A 24 -8.50 0.36 -4.57
N HIS A 25 -8.19 0.24 -3.28
CA HIS A 25 -9.04 0.79 -2.21
C HIS A 25 -8.59 2.17 -1.72
N LEU A 26 -7.34 2.54 -1.96
CA LEU A 26 -6.78 3.85 -1.66
C LEU A 26 -6.67 4.66 -2.94
N VAL A 27 -7.54 5.66 -3.09
CA VAL A 27 -7.47 6.59 -4.23
C VAL A 27 -6.84 7.88 -3.75
N PHE A 28 -5.65 8.18 -4.27
CA PHE A 28 -4.91 9.41 -3.96
C PHE A 28 -5.12 10.44 -5.06
N ASN A 29 -5.69 11.58 -4.69
CA ASN A 29 -5.91 12.72 -5.59
C ASN A 29 -4.92 13.82 -5.23
N ASN A 30 -3.88 13.97 -6.03
CA ASN A 30 -2.92 15.06 -5.90
C ASN A 30 -3.28 16.18 -6.88
N ASN A 31 -3.95 17.22 -6.39
CA ASN A 31 -4.48 18.31 -7.21
C ASN A 31 -3.46 19.44 -7.46
N ASN A 32 -2.16 19.14 -7.52
CA ASN A 32 -1.09 20.13 -7.74
C ASN A 32 -1.27 21.00 -9.00
N ASN A 33 -2.06 20.56 -9.98
CA ASN A 33 -2.30 21.28 -11.24
C ASN A 33 -3.74 21.82 -11.39
N ASN A 34 -4.60 21.67 -10.38
CA ASN A 34 -6.01 22.07 -10.46
C ASN A 34 -6.26 23.37 -9.68
N HIS A 35 -6.44 24.48 -10.41
CA HIS A 35 -6.77 25.79 -9.85
C HIS A 35 -8.08 25.82 -9.03
N LEU A 36 -8.93 24.80 -9.14
CA LEU A 36 -10.21 24.68 -8.41
C LEU A 36 -10.08 24.13 -6.98
N ASN A 37 -9.06 23.30 -6.69
CA ASN A 37 -8.95 22.58 -5.42
C ASN A 37 -7.73 23.00 -4.59
N ASN A 38 -7.22 24.21 -4.84
CA ASN A 38 -6.14 24.87 -4.09
C ASN A 38 -4.90 23.99 -3.80
N GLY A 39 -4.60 22.99 -4.65
CA GLY A 39 -3.47 22.07 -4.45
C GLY A 39 -3.61 21.09 -3.27
N ILE A 40 -4.81 20.91 -2.72
CA ILE A 40 -5.00 20.02 -1.56
C ILE A 40 -4.90 18.55 -2.00
N ALA A 41 -4.02 17.80 -1.36
CA ALA A 41 -3.88 16.36 -1.54
C ALA A 41 -4.94 15.63 -0.70
N GLU A 42 -5.62 14.66 -1.31
CA GLU A 42 -6.69 13.91 -0.66
C GLU A 42 -6.51 12.40 -0.82
N LEU A 43 -6.81 11.67 0.24
CA LEU A 43 -6.88 10.22 0.25
C LEU A 43 -8.32 9.77 0.45
N HIS A 44 -8.85 9.02 -0.51
CA HIS A 44 -10.21 8.50 -0.50
C HIS A 44 -10.16 7.01 -0.16
N ILE A 45 -10.95 6.59 0.84
CA ILE A 45 -11.01 5.22 1.35
C ILE A 45 -12.49 4.82 1.47
N GLY A 46 -12.99 4.12 0.46
CA GLY A 46 -14.44 3.89 0.33
C GLY A 46 -15.17 5.22 0.25
N ASN A 47 -16.04 5.50 1.23
CA ASN A 47 -16.80 6.75 1.31
C ASN A 47 -16.13 7.82 2.19
N ASN A 48 -14.96 7.53 2.75
CA ASN A 48 -14.22 8.47 3.58
C ASN A 48 -13.24 9.27 2.73
N HIS A 49 -13.12 10.56 3.04
CA HIS A 49 -12.19 11.47 2.40
C HIS A 49 -11.31 12.11 3.48
N ILE A 50 -10.00 11.99 3.34
CA ILE A 50 -9.01 12.47 4.30
C ILE A 50 -8.09 13.45 3.58
N ILE A 51 -7.97 14.67 4.12
CA ILE A 51 -7.00 15.64 3.64
C ILE A 51 -5.61 15.23 4.10
N LEU A 52 -4.69 15.10 3.16
CA LEU A 52 -3.29 14.80 3.40
C LEU A 52 -2.47 16.08 3.43
N ASN A 53 -1.78 16.28 4.56
CA ASN A 53 -0.89 17.42 4.78
C ASN A 53 0.20 17.00 5.77
N HIS A 54 1.06 16.08 5.33
CA HIS A 54 2.16 15.55 6.15
C HIS A 54 1.68 15.10 7.54
N ASN A 55 0.60 14.30 7.54
CA ASN A 55 -0.17 13.90 8.71
C ASN A 55 -0.50 12.40 8.71
N LEU A 56 0.13 11.61 7.82
CA LEU A 56 -0.13 10.18 7.70
C LEU A 56 0.84 9.35 8.54
N TYR A 57 0.30 8.51 9.42
CA TYR A 57 1.06 7.48 10.13
C TYR A 57 0.66 6.11 9.62
N VAL A 58 1.63 5.21 9.46
CA VAL A 58 1.37 3.85 8.96
C VAL A 58 1.79 2.82 9.99
N ALA A 59 0.90 1.87 10.28
CA ALA A 59 1.21 0.70 11.07
C ALA A 59 0.71 -0.53 10.31
N ALA A 60 1.59 -1.50 10.09
CA ALA A 60 1.26 -2.70 9.34
C ALA A 60 1.79 -3.97 10.03
N PHE A 61 1.03 -5.05 9.91
CA PHE A 61 1.32 -6.30 10.62
C PHE A 61 1.03 -7.50 9.72
N GLY A 62 1.87 -8.52 9.80
CA GLY A 62 1.65 -9.82 9.17
C GLY A 62 2.42 -10.05 7.87
N LYS A 63 2.22 -11.24 7.28
CA LYS A 63 2.98 -11.76 6.12
C LYS A 63 2.93 -10.84 4.90
N ALA A 64 1.76 -10.27 4.63
CA ALA A 64 1.50 -9.43 3.47
C ALA A 64 1.86 -7.95 3.69
N ALA A 65 2.23 -7.56 4.91
CA ALA A 65 2.37 -6.16 5.30
C ALA A 65 3.36 -5.40 4.43
N ILE A 66 4.49 -6.00 4.03
CA ILE A 66 5.48 -5.33 3.18
C ILE A 66 4.87 -4.94 1.82
N GLY A 67 4.09 -5.84 1.21
CA GLY A 67 3.42 -5.58 -0.05
C GLY A 67 2.40 -4.45 0.05
N MET A 68 1.64 -4.40 1.15
CA MET A 68 0.69 -3.34 1.45
C MET A 68 1.38 -2.00 1.72
N CYS A 69 2.41 -1.99 2.58
CA CYS A 69 3.22 -0.82 2.89
C CYS A 69 3.82 -0.20 1.64
N ARG A 70 4.32 -1.02 0.70
CA ARG A 70 4.86 -0.52 -0.57
C ARG A 70 3.81 0.24 -1.38
N ALA A 71 2.57 -0.24 -1.42
CA ALA A 71 1.50 0.45 -2.13
C ALA A 71 1.17 1.80 -1.47
N VAL A 72 1.14 1.84 -0.13
CA VAL A 72 0.91 3.10 0.62
C VAL A 72 2.07 4.09 0.42
N ASP A 73 3.30 3.60 0.51
CA ASP A 73 4.51 4.42 0.34
C ASP A 73 4.55 5.04 -1.05
N GLU A 74 4.29 4.26 -2.12
CA GLU A 74 4.22 4.79 -3.48
C GLU A 74 3.09 5.80 -3.72
N LEU A 75 1.95 5.66 -3.02
CA LEU A 75 0.80 6.54 -3.21
C LEU A 75 0.93 7.84 -2.40
N CYS A 76 1.50 7.78 -1.20
CA CYS A 76 1.37 8.85 -0.20
C CYS A 76 2.70 9.25 0.44
N HIS A 77 3.85 8.88 -0.16
CA HIS A 77 5.20 9.08 0.39
C HIS A 77 5.41 10.40 1.12
N GLU A 78 5.13 11.52 0.45
CA GLU A 78 5.39 12.89 0.95
C GLU A 78 4.56 13.25 2.20
N HIS A 79 3.47 12.52 2.44
CA HIS A 79 2.56 12.77 3.56
C HIS A 79 2.80 11.85 4.76
N ILE A 80 3.65 10.82 4.62
CA ILE A 80 3.97 9.89 5.71
C ILE A 80 4.93 10.57 6.69
N ILE A 81 4.50 10.75 7.94
CA ILE A 81 5.37 11.21 9.03
C ILE A 81 6.24 10.05 9.51
N LYS A 82 5.63 8.89 9.76
CA LYS A 82 6.31 7.71 10.30
C LYS A 82 5.54 6.44 9.97
N GLY A 83 6.28 5.38 9.68
CA GLY A 83 5.72 4.04 9.49
C GLY A 83 6.42 2.99 10.33
N ILE A 84 5.65 2.01 10.80
CA ILE A 84 6.14 0.75 11.37
C ILE A 84 5.51 -0.44 10.66
N ALA A 85 6.30 -1.49 10.44
CA ALA A 85 5.81 -2.77 9.96
C ALA A 85 6.37 -3.90 10.82
N SER A 86 5.51 -4.82 11.27
CA SER A 86 5.92 -6.03 11.97
C SER A 86 5.58 -7.24 11.12
N VAL A 87 6.60 -8.00 10.71
CA VAL A 87 6.47 -9.07 9.73
C VAL A 87 7.19 -10.33 10.19
N PRO A 88 6.78 -11.54 9.76
CA PRO A 88 7.49 -12.73 10.14
C PRO A 88 8.90 -12.77 9.51
N VAL A 89 9.83 -13.44 10.17
CA VAL A 89 11.16 -13.73 9.62
C VAL A 89 11.02 -14.35 8.23
N GLY A 90 11.85 -13.92 7.28
CA GLY A 90 11.79 -14.38 5.89
C GLY A 90 10.87 -13.55 4.97
N ALA A 91 10.00 -12.69 5.53
CA ALA A 91 9.07 -11.90 4.74
C ALA A 91 9.75 -10.77 3.95
N ILE A 92 10.81 -10.17 4.51
CA ILE A 92 11.55 -9.08 3.86
C ILE A 92 12.29 -9.59 2.64
N GLU A 93 12.86 -10.78 2.73
CA GLU A 93 13.62 -11.46 1.68
C GLU A 93 12.74 -11.81 0.49
N GLN A 94 11.48 -12.17 0.75
CA GLN A 94 10.47 -12.47 -0.27
C GLN A 94 9.89 -11.22 -0.93
N ALA A 95 10.09 -10.04 -0.34
CA ALA A 95 9.56 -8.81 -0.89
C ALA A 95 10.36 -8.38 -2.13
N LYS A 96 9.62 -8.02 -3.19
CA LYS A 96 10.20 -7.54 -4.46
C LYS A 96 10.92 -6.18 -4.34
N ARG A 97 10.63 -5.41 -3.29
CA ARG A 97 11.20 -4.08 -3.01
C ARG A 97 11.35 -3.94 -1.49
N LYS A 98 12.49 -3.40 -1.02
CA LYS A 98 12.88 -3.37 0.40
C LYS A 98 13.08 -1.96 0.96
N ASP A 99 13.19 -0.96 0.09
CA ASP A 99 13.22 0.45 0.44
C ASP A 99 11.80 0.93 0.70
N LEU A 100 11.36 0.80 1.95
CA LEU A 100 10.14 1.40 2.46
C LEU A 100 10.50 2.58 3.34
N TYR A 101 9.68 3.63 3.31
CA TYR A 101 9.74 4.75 4.27
C TYR A 101 9.18 4.37 5.65
N MET A 102 9.56 3.20 6.16
CA MET A 102 9.02 2.60 7.38
C MET A 102 10.08 1.77 8.12
N TYR A 103 10.00 1.74 9.44
CA TYR A 103 10.79 0.83 10.26
C TYR A 103 10.18 -0.58 10.21
N VAL A 104 10.91 -1.54 9.68
CA VAL A 104 10.46 -2.94 9.58
C VAL A 104 11.12 -3.78 10.66
N TYR A 105 10.29 -4.42 11.49
CA TYR A 105 10.70 -5.35 12.55
C TYR A 105 10.27 -6.76 12.18
N THR A 106 11.13 -7.74 12.43
CA THR A 106 10.80 -9.15 12.22
C THR A 106 10.39 -9.84 13.51
N TYR A 107 9.50 -10.83 13.42
CA TYR A 107 9.12 -11.70 14.52
C TYR A 107 9.11 -13.17 14.10
N VAL A 108 9.30 -14.08 15.05
CA VAL A 108 9.11 -15.52 14.80
C VAL A 108 7.62 -15.83 14.95
N ASP A 109 7.00 -16.28 13.86
CA ASP A 109 5.61 -16.72 13.85
C ASP A 109 5.50 -17.97 14.74
N ARG A 110 4.66 -17.92 15.79
CA ARG A 110 4.49 -19.02 16.77
C ARG A 110 3.34 -19.98 16.42
N ASN A 111 2.82 -19.88 15.20
CA ASN A 111 1.76 -20.74 14.68
C ASN A 111 2.28 -22.11 14.25
#